data_AF-A0A2C8YYR8-F1
#
_entry.id   AF-A0A2C8YYR8-F1
#
_cell.length_a   1.000
_cell.length_b   1.000
_cell.length_c   1.000
_cell.angle_alpha   90.00
_cell.angle_beta   90.00
_cell.angle_gamma   90.00
#
_symmetry.space_group_name_H-M   'P 1'
#
loop_
_entity.id
_entity.type
_entity.pdbx_description
1 polymer ?
#
loop_
_entity_poly.entity_id
_entity_poly.type
_entity_poly.pdbx_seq_one_letter_code
_entity_poly.pdbx_strand_id
1 'polypeptide(L)'
;MHFTEDQIAKALETFHDLKSATKVVRKLGYPSTKQLYKWIKKEGQPHQERKHHRIINTPEHPPHAPFNVKLEAIRRCYEMGEPMISVAKDIGYTYASIYYWYQDYKKYGLMGLQNKPRPTKRKPEKEKDLSSEDAKALNEKIRSLQLEVDILKEEDAPKLVEISATKKKKVVSNL
;
A
#
# COMPACT_ATOMS: atom_id res chain seq x y z
N MET A 1 -26.96 4.39 20.66
CA MET A 1 -27.49 4.48 22.04
C MET A 1 -26.48 3.82 22.96
N HIS A 2 -25.93 4.58 23.91
CA HIS A 2 -25.07 4.05 24.96
C HIS A 2 -25.93 3.79 26.19
N PHE A 3 -25.82 2.60 26.78
CA PHE A 3 -26.47 2.25 28.04
C PHE A 3 -25.45 2.38 29.16
N THR A 4 -25.87 2.89 30.32
CA THR A 4 -24.99 3.01 31.48
C THR A 4 -24.75 1.64 32.11
N GLU A 5 -23.67 1.50 32.88
CA GLU A 5 -23.38 0.26 33.61
C GLU A 5 -24.53 -0.11 34.56
N ASP A 6 -25.12 0.88 35.24
CA ASP A 6 -26.30 0.70 36.10
C ASP A 6 -27.52 0.15 35.34
N GLN A 7 -27.77 0.65 34.12
CA GLN A 7 -28.86 0.16 33.28
C GLN A 7 -28.62 -1.29 32.84
N ILE A 8 -27.37 -1.65 32.55
CA ILE A 8 -26.98 -3.01 32.20
C ILE A 8 -27.18 -3.93 33.40
N ALA A 9 -26.69 -3.53 34.58
CA ALA A 9 -26.83 -4.30 35.82
C ALA A 9 -28.29 -4.54 36.18
N LYS A 10 -29.12 -3.50 36.16
CA LYS A 10 -30.57 -3.60 36.42
C LYS A 10 -31.30 -4.50 35.41
N ALA A 11 -30.91 -4.45 34.14
CA ALA A 11 -31.49 -5.31 33.10
C ALA A 11 -31.10 -6.80 33.29
N LEU A 12 -29.88 -7.07 33.77
CA LEU A 12 -29.43 -8.42 34.09
C LEU A 12 -30.11 -8.96 35.36
N GLU A 13 -30.19 -8.15 36.43
CA GLU A 13 -30.89 -8.51 37.68
C GLU A 13 -32.36 -8.86 37.42
N THR A 14 -33.08 -7.99 36.72
CA THR A 14 -34.48 -8.25 36.34
C THR A 14 -34.65 -9.45 35.41
N PHE A 15 -33.63 -9.80 34.63
CA PHE A 15 -33.64 -11.02 33.82
C PHE A 15 -33.49 -12.27 34.69
N HIS A 16 -32.66 -12.26 35.73
CA HIS A 16 -32.52 -13.37 36.67
C HIS A 16 -33.83 -13.64 37.42
N ASP A 17 -34.57 -12.59 37.78
CA ASP A 17 -35.89 -12.71 38.42
C ASP A 17 -36.97 -13.27 37.47
N LEU A 18 -37.09 -12.68 36.27
CA LEU A 18 -38.21 -12.97 35.36
C LEU A 18 -37.95 -14.16 34.43
N LYS A 19 -36.68 -14.54 34.25
CA LYS A 19 -36.17 -15.56 33.31
C LYS A 19 -36.72 -15.43 31.89
N SER A 20 -37.09 -14.22 31.47
CA SER A 20 -37.71 -13.96 30.17
C SER A 20 -37.33 -12.58 29.64
N ALA A 21 -36.55 -12.58 28.55
CA ALA A 21 -36.07 -11.35 27.93
C ALA A 21 -37.22 -10.42 27.49
N THR A 22 -38.30 -10.97 26.91
CA THR A 22 -39.48 -10.20 26.51
C THR A 22 -40.15 -9.50 27.70
N LYS A 23 -40.22 -10.16 28.87
CA LYS A 23 -40.78 -9.54 30.08
C LYS A 23 -39.89 -8.42 30.61
N VAL A 24 -38.57 -8.59 30.55
CA VAL A 24 -37.60 -7.54 30.92
C VAL A 24 -37.77 -6.30 30.04
N VAL A 25 -37.80 -6.48 28.73
CA VAL A 25 -37.99 -5.36 27.78
C VAL A 25 -39.32 -4.66 28.01
N ARG A 26 -40.40 -5.41 28.24
CA ARG A 26 -41.72 -4.83 28.57
C ARG A 26 -41.73 -4.07 29.90
N LYS A 27 -40.99 -4.56 30.91
CA LYS A 27 -40.95 -3.96 32.26
C LYS A 27 -40.08 -2.69 32.30
N LEU A 28 -38.93 -2.71 31.63
CA LEU A 28 -37.96 -1.61 31.69
C LEU A 28 -38.08 -0.63 30.51
N GLY A 29 -38.68 -1.03 29.39
CA GLY A 29 -38.70 -0.25 28.14
C GLY A 29 -37.39 -0.27 27.36
N TYR A 30 -36.36 -0.92 27.91
CA TYR A 30 -35.03 -1.12 27.34
C TYR A 30 -34.43 -2.41 27.94
N PRO A 31 -33.32 -2.94 27.42
CA PRO A 31 -32.79 -2.74 26.07
C PRO A 31 -33.63 -3.51 25.03
N SER A 32 -33.14 -3.70 23.81
CA SER A 32 -33.75 -4.69 22.90
C SER A 32 -33.42 -6.13 23.36
N THR A 33 -34.28 -7.10 23.04
CA THR A 33 -34.06 -8.52 23.38
C THR A 33 -32.68 -9.02 22.91
N LYS A 34 -32.26 -8.62 21.70
CA LYS A 34 -30.94 -8.95 21.13
C LYS A 34 -29.79 -8.40 21.97
N GLN A 35 -29.95 -7.18 22.48
CA GLN A 35 -28.94 -6.52 23.29
C GLN A 35 -28.85 -7.15 24.69
N LEU A 36 -29.99 -7.52 25.28
CA LEU A 36 -30.03 -8.24 26.56
C LEU A 36 -29.30 -9.58 26.48
N TYR A 37 -29.54 -10.38 25.44
CA TYR A 37 -28.80 -11.63 25.24
C TYR A 37 -27.29 -11.43 25.05
N LYS A 38 -26.86 -10.32 24.45
CA LYS A 38 -25.42 -9.99 24.39
C LYS A 38 -24.83 -9.72 25.78
N TRP A 39 -25.59 -9.06 26.66
CA TRP A 39 -25.16 -8.81 28.03
C TRP A 39 -25.11 -10.10 28.83
N ILE A 40 -26.15 -10.94 28.75
CA ILE A 40 -26.19 -12.27 29.38
C ILE A 40 -25.01 -13.13 28.93
N LYS A 41 -24.69 -13.15 27.63
CA LYS A 41 -23.54 -13.92 27.12
C LYS A 41 -22.19 -13.41 27.67
N LYS A 42 -22.10 -12.12 27.97
CA LYS A 42 -20.91 -11.48 28.52
C LYS A 42 -20.87 -11.50 30.05
N GLU A 43 -21.98 -11.81 30.69
CA GLU A 43 -22.09 -11.89 32.14
C GLU A 43 -21.13 -12.97 32.68
N GLY A 44 -20.31 -12.60 33.66
CA GLY A 44 -19.27 -13.48 34.20
C GLY A 44 -18.06 -13.73 33.28
N GLN A 45 -18.03 -13.17 32.07
CA GLN A 45 -16.84 -13.23 31.21
C GLN A 45 -15.90 -12.06 31.54
N PRO A 46 -14.58 -12.30 31.68
CA PRO A 46 -13.63 -11.20 31.82
C PRO A 46 -13.71 -10.30 30.58
N HIS A 47 -13.53 -9.00 30.77
CA HIS A 47 -13.44 -8.06 29.66
C HIS A 47 -12.29 -8.50 28.75
N GLN A 48 -12.63 -8.99 27.55
CA GLN A 48 -11.61 -9.34 26.57
C GLN A 48 -11.10 -8.04 25.94
N GLU A 49 -9.88 -7.66 26.31
CA GLU A 49 -9.16 -6.64 25.56
C GLU A 49 -9.10 -7.06 24.09
N ARG A 50 -9.36 -6.09 23.21
CA ARG A 50 -9.19 -6.34 21.78
C ARG A 50 -7.72 -6.63 21.54
N LYS A 51 -7.42 -7.73 20.84
CA LYS A 51 -6.06 -7.99 20.38
C LYS A 51 -5.62 -6.83 19.51
N HIS A 52 -4.73 -5.98 20.03
CA HIS A 52 -4.07 -4.97 19.22
C HIS A 52 -3.15 -5.69 18.25
N HIS A 53 -3.36 -5.50 16.95
CA HIS A 53 -2.39 -5.93 15.95
C HIS A 53 -1.05 -5.27 16.27
N ARG A 54 0.03 -6.04 16.35
CA ARG A 54 1.38 -5.50 16.52
C ARG A 54 1.74 -4.74 15.24
N ILE A 55 1.56 -3.42 15.27
CA ILE A 55 2.07 -2.55 14.21
C ILE A 55 3.51 -2.22 14.59
N ILE A 56 4.47 -2.86 13.93
CA ILE A 56 5.90 -2.58 14.13
C ILE A 56 6.22 -1.28 13.37
N ASN A 57 5.97 -0.14 14.02
CA ASN A 57 6.36 1.17 13.50
C ASN A 57 7.70 1.55 14.13
N THR A 58 8.79 1.35 13.40
CA THR A 58 10.11 1.87 13.80
C THR A 58 10.48 3.05 12.89
N PRO A 59 11.37 3.96 13.32
CA PRO A 59 11.89 5.00 12.43
C PRO A 59 12.52 4.44 11.15
N GLU A 60 13.16 3.28 11.25
CA GLU A 60 13.75 2.53 10.14
C GLU A 60 12.71 1.81 9.25
N HIS A 61 11.50 1.59 9.78
CA HIS A 61 10.40 0.95 9.08
C HIS A 61 9.09 1.74 9.24
N PRO A 62 8.96 2.88 8.54
CA PRO A 62 7.76 3.70 8.62
C PRO A 62 6.52 2.94 8.12
N PRO A 63 5.34 3.15 8.74
CA PRO A 63 4.08 2.54 8.28
C PRO A 63 3.74 2.87 6.82
N HIS A 64 4.27 3.98 6.30
CA HIS A 64 4.20 4.35 4.90
C HIS A 64 5.60 4.29 4.30
N ALA A 65 5.88 3.25 3.50
CA ALA A 65 7.15 3.12 2.82
C ALA A 65 7.47 4.38 1.99
N PRO A 66 8.69 4.93 2.09
CA PRO A 66 9.11 6.02 1.24
C PRO A 66 9.22 5.56 -0.22
N PHE A 67 9.15 6.51 -1.16
CA PHE A 67 9.10 6.22 -2.60
C PHE A 67 10.30 5.39 -3.09
N ASN A 68 11.50 5.70 -2.60
CA ASN A 68 12.73 4.99 -2.95
C ASN A 68 12.68 3.51 -2.56
N VAL A 69 12.15 3.18 -1.37
CA VAL A 69 12.02 1.80 -0.90
C VAL A 69 11.05 1.02 -1.79
N LYS A 70 9.93 1.65 -2.18
CA LYS A 70 9.01 1.02 -3.12
C LYS A 70 9.63 0.82 -4.50
N LEU A 71 10.33 1.84 -5.00
CA LEU A 71 11.00 1.78 -6.30
C LEU A 71 12.02 0.64 -6.34
N GLU A 72 12.86 0.53 -5.31
CA GLU A 72 13.85 -0.54 -5.19
C GLU A 72 13.18 -1.92 -5.13
N ALA A 73 12.12 -2.06 -4.33
CA ALA A 73 11.37 -3.32 -4.27
C ALA A 73 10.79 -3.72 -5.64
N ILE A 74 10.29 -2.76 -6.43
CA ILE A 74 9.78 -3.03 -7.77
C ILE A 74 10.90 -3.36 -8.74
N ARG A 75 12.05 -2.66 -8.72
CA ARG A 75 13.20 -3.00 -9.55
C ARG A 75 13.65 -4.44 -9.33
N ARG A 76 13.80 -4.86 -8.07
CA ARG A 76 14.15 -6.24 -7.70
C ARG A 76 13.14 -7.25 -8.26
N CYS A 77 11.84 -6.98 -8.10
CA CYS A 77 10.80 -7.88 -8.58
C CYS A 77 10.67 -7.90 -10.12
N TYR A 78 10.84 -6.76 -10.78
CA TYR A 78 10.53 -6.58 -12.21
C TYR A 78 11.76 -6.79 -13.10
N GLU A 79 12.90 -6.19 -12.76
CA GLU A 79 14.15 -6.26 -13.55
C GLU A 79 14.95 -7.52 -13.21
N MET A 80 15.08 -7.85 -11.92
CA MET A 80 15.87 -9.00 -11.46
C MET A 80 15.05 -10.28 -11.28
N GLY A 81 13.72 -10.20 -11.41
CA GLY A 81 12.82 -11.36 -11.30
C GLY A 81 12.79 -12.00 -9.91
N GLU A 82 13.20 -11.27 -8.87
CA GLU A 82 13.22 -11.79 -7.51
C GLU A 82 11.79 -12.05 -7.00
N PRO A 83 11.56 -13.13 -6.25
CA PRO A 83 10.25 -13.40 -5.68
C PRO A 83 9.89 -12.33 -4.65
N MET A 84 8.69 -11.75 -4.77
CA MET A 84 8.18 -10.69 -3.89
C MET A 84 8.24 -11.06 -2.40
N ILE A 85 8.14 -12.35 -2.05
CA ILE A 85 8.26 -12.84 -0.67
C ILE A 85 9.67 -12.61 -0.12
N SER A 86 10.70 -12.84 -0.94
CA SER A 86 12.10 -12.59 -0.55
C SER A 86 12.34 -11.10 -0.39
N VAL A 87 11.93 -10.31 -1.38
CA VAL A 87 12.05 -8.85 -1.34
C VAL A 87 11.36 -8.28 -0.10
N ALA A 88 10.13 -8.71 0.18
CA ALA A 88 9.36 -8.31 1.36
C ALA A 88 10.12 -8.56 2.67
N LYS A 89 10.69 -9.77 2.81
CA LYS A 89 11.46 -10.16 3.98
C LYS A 89 12.70 -9.28 4.16
N ASP A 90 13.41 -8.99 3.07
CA ASP A 90 14.66 -8.21 3.12
C ASP A 90 14.43 -6.74 3.47
N ILE A 91 13.35 -6.14 2.95
CA ILE A 91 13.02 -4.74 3.25
C ILE A 91 12.15 -4.59 4.52
N GLY A 92 11.76 -5.70 5.14
CA GLY A 92 10.94 -5.75 6.35
C GLY A 92 9.45 -5.48 6.15
N TYR A 93 8.94 -5.42 4.91
CA TYR A 93 7.52 -5.20 4.63
C TYR A 93 6.75 -6.51 4.46
N THR A 94 5.43 -6.42 4.46
CA THR A 94 4.60 -7.61 4.18
C THR A 94 4.61 -7.92 2.67
N TYR A 95 4.48 -9.20 2.31
CA TYR A 95 4.28 -9.61 0.92
C TYR A 95 3.13 -8.84 0.25
N ALA A 96 2.03 -8.61 0.97
CA ALA A 96 0.88 -7.86 0.48
C ALA A 96 1.25 -6.43 0.07
N SER A 97 2.11 -5.76 0.86
CA SER A 97 2.61 -4.42 0.53
C SER A 97 3.35 -4.41 -0.82
N ILE A 98 4.29 -5.35 -1.01
CA ILE A 98 5.02 -5.49 -2.28
C ILE A 98 4.07 -5.77 -3.44
N TYR A 99 3.12 -6.70 -3.25
CA TYR A 99 2.14 -7.06 -4.26
C TYR A 99 1.33 -5.83 -4.71
N TYR A 100 0.81 -5.03 -3.78
CA TYR A 100 0.04 -3.84 -4.16
C TYR A 100 0.89 -2.78 -4.87
N TRP A 101 2.13 -2.55 -4.42
CA TRP A 101 3.05 -1.64 -5.13
C TRP A 101 3.34 -2.11 -6.55
N TYR A 102 3.47 -3.42 -6.75
CA TYR A 102 3.72 -3.99 -8.06
C TYR A 102 2.51 -3.81 -8.99
N GLN A 103 1.29 -4.04 -8.48
CA GLN A 103 0.07 -3.81 -9.27
C GLN A 103 -0.13 -2.32 -9.59
N ASP A 104 0.13 -1.43 -8.62
CA ASP A 104 0.04 0.01 -8.83
C ASP A 104 1.09 0.49 -9.86
N TYR A 105 2.31 -0.05 -9.81
CA TYR A 105 3.34 0.23 -10.80
C TYR A 105 2.95 -0.28 -12.20
N LYS A 106 2.42 -1.50 -12.29
CA LYS A 106 1.96 -2.07 -13.57
C LYS A 106 0.84 -1.22 -14.20
N LYS A 107 -0.01 -0.60 -13.38
CA LYS A 107 -1.15 0.19 -13.84
C LYS A 107 -0.81 1.67 -14.11
N TYR A 108 0.04 2.28 -13.29
CA TYR A 108 0.26 3.73 -13.25
C TYR A 108 1.74 4.12 -13.39
N GLY A 109 2.64 3.17 -13.61
CA GLY A 109 4.08 3.40 -13.62
C GLY A 109 4.59 3.98 -12.30
N LEU A 110 5.59 4.85 -12.38
CA LEU A 110 6.19 5.50 -11.20
C LEU A 110 5.18 6.30 -10.37
N MET A 111 4.14 6.87 -10.99
CA MET A 111 3.11 7.62 -10.25
C MET A 111 2.34 6.72 -9.28
N GLY A 112 2.19 5.43 -9.60
CA GLY A 112 1.54 4.44 -8.73
C GLY A 112 2.26 4.20 -7.41
N LEU A 113 3.57 4.49 -7.34
CA LEU A 113 4.36 4.28 -6.12
C LEU A 113 4.29 5.46 -5.14
N GLN A 114 3.76 6.62 -5.56
CA GLN A 114 3.65 7.78 -4.68
C GLN A 114 2.71 7.51 -3.49
N ASN A 115 3.07 8.02 -2.32
CA ASN A 115 2.19 7.94 -1.15
C ASN A 115 1.01 8.89 -1.35
N LYS A 116 -0.20 8.33 -1.42
CA LYS A 116 -1.42 9.13 -1.52
C LYS A 116 -1.61 9.88 -0.19
N PRO A 117 -1.84 11.20 -0.22
CA PRO A 117 -2.13 11.93 1.00
C PRO A 117 -3.37 11.31 1.65
N ARG A 118 -3.37 11.22 2.98
CA ARG A 118 -4.56 10.82 3.73
C ARG A 118 -5.69 11.77 3.32
N PRO A 119 -6.91 11.30 2.98
CA PRO A 119 -8.00 12.19 2.59
C PRO A 119 -8.32 13.11 3.77
N THR A 120 -7.76 14.30 3.74
CA THR A 120 -8.11 15.38 4.66
C THR A 120 -9.41 15.99 4.15
N LYS A 121 -10.27 16.50 5.04
CA LYS A 121 -11.49 17.25 4.65
C LYS A 121 -11.18 18.58 3.93
N ARG A 122 -9.98 18.76 3.40
CA ARG A 122 -9.58 19.97 2.67
C ARG A 122 -10.25 19.94 1.31
N LYS A 123 -10.76 21.11 0.90
CA LYS A 123 -11.31 21.33 -0.44
C LYS A 123 -10.31 20.84 -1.48
N PRO A 124 -10.75 20.20 -2.58
CA PRO A 124 -9.86 19.89 -3.68
C PRO A 124 -9.17 21.19 -4.10
N GLU A 125 -7.85 21.22 -4.03
CA GLU A 125 -7.08 22.25 -4.72
C GLU A 125 -7.45 22.12 -6.20
N LYS A 126 -7.82 23.23 -6.82
CA LYS A 126 -8.13 23.25 -8.25
C LYS A 126 -6.94 22.64 -8.97
N GLU A 127 -7.18 21.55 -9.70
CA GLU A 127 -6.22 20.99 -10.64
C GLU A 127 -5.74 22.16 -11.50
N LYS A 128 -4.44 22.46 -11.44
CA LYS A 128 -3.85 23.40 -12.39
C LYS A 128 -3.82 22.66 -13.72
N ASP A 129 -4.76 23.00 -14.59
CA ASP A 129 -4.70 22.58 -15.98
C ASP A 129 -3.32 22.97 -16.52
N LEU A 130 -2.54 21.97 -16.96
CA LEU A 130 -1.26 22.21 -17.62
C LEU A 130 -1.52 23.13 -18.81
N SER A 131 -0.91 24.31 -18.81
CA SER A 131 -1.07 25.25 -19.92
C SER A 131 -0.62 24.57 -21.22
N SER A 132 -1.29 24.90 -22.33
CA SER A 132 -0.91 24.43 -23.67
C SER A 132 0.57 24.75 -23.98
N GLU A 133 1.10 25.83 -23.41
CA GLU A 133 2.51 26.21 -23.51
C GLU A 133 3.44 25.30 -22.71
N ASP A 134 3.06 24.94 -21.48
CA ASP A 134 3.83 24.02 -20.63
C ASP A 134 3.95 22.63 -21.28
N ALA A 135 2.85 22.16 -21.89
CA ALA A 135 2.82 20.89 -22.62
C ALA A 135 3.73 20.91 -23.87
N LYS A 136 3.77 22.04 -24.60
CA LYS A 136 4.67 22.20 -25.76
C LYS A 136 6.14 22.21 -25.33
N ALA A 137 6.48 22.99 -24.31
CA ALA A 137 7.84 23.06 -23.79
C ALA A 137 8.34 21.70 -23.28
N LEU A 138 7.47 20.93 -22.61
CA LEU A 138 7.78 19.58 -22.17
C LEU A 138 8.07 18.65 -23.37
N ASN A 139 7.24 18.71 -24.41
CA ASN A 139 7.41 17.91 -25.62
C ASN A 139 8.71 18.22 -26.37
N GLU A 140 9.09 19.49 -26.45
CA GLU A 140 10.39 19.89 -27.04
C GLU A 140 11.56 19.32 -26.24
N LYS A 141 11.49 19.35 -24.91
CA LYS A 141 12.52 18.77 -24.04
C LYS A 141 12.62 17.25 -24.21
N ILE A 142 11.48 16.55 -24.35
CA ILE A 142 11.45 15.10 -24.62
C ILE A 142 12.11 14.79 -25.96
N ARG A 143 11.80 15.55 -27.02
CA ARG A 143 12.44 15.38 -28.34
C ARG A 143 13.94 15.60 -28.29
N SER A 144 14.38 16.64 -27.59
CA SER A 144 15.81 16.94 -27.41
C SER A 144 16.54 15.78 -26.72
N LEU A 145 15.99 15.26 -25.60
CA LEU A 145 16.57 14.12 -24.89
C LEU A 145 16.57 12.84 -25.73
N GLN A 146 15.54 12.63 -26.54
CA GLN A 146 15.48 11.48 -27.45
C GLN A 146 16.61 11.54 -28.49
N LEU A 147 16.85 12.73 -29.07
CA LEU A 147 17.97 12.94 -29.99
C LEU A 147 19.33 12.70 -29.30
N GLU A 148 19.52 13.17 -28.07
CA GLU A 148 20.74 12.93 -27.30
C GLU A 148 20.98 11.42 -27.09
N VAL A 149 19.95 10.68 -26.67
CA VAL A 149 20.04 9.21 -26.51
C VAL A 149 20.37 8.51 -27.83
N ASP A 150 19.78 8.96 -28.94
CA ASP A 150 20.00 8.35 -30.25
C ASP A 150 21.43 8.64 -30.78
N ILE A 151 21.94 9.86 -30.59
CA ILE A 151 23.35 10.22 -30.90
C ILE A 151 24.31 9.36 -30.07
N LEU A 152 24.09 9.26 -28.75
CA LEU A 152 24.95 8.45 -27.87
C LEU A 152 24.95 6.96 -28.27
N LYS A 153 23.80 6.43 -28.71
CA LYS A 153 23.72 5.06 -29.23
C LYS A 153 24.45 4.88 -30.57
N GLU A 154 24.42 5.89 -31.44
CA GLU A 154 25.17 5.87 -32.70
C GLU A 154 26.69 5.96 -32.47
N GLU A 155 27.17 6.69 -31.46
CA GLU A 155 28.61 6.76 -31.14
C GLU A 155 29.18 5.45 -30.55
N ASP A 156 28.35 4.63 -29.91
CA ASP A 156 28.74 3.31 -29.39
C ASP A 156 28.64 2.18 -30.44
N ALA A 157 27.87 2.37 -31.51
CA ALA A 157 27.77 1.41 -32.61
C ALA A 157 29.09 1.13 -33.39
N PRO A 158 29.94 2.12 -33.76
CA PRO A 158 31.16 1.86 -34.53
C PRO A 158 32.25 1.13 -33.73
N LYS A 159 32.26 1.21 -32.40
CA LYS A 159 33.24 0.51 -31.55
C LYS A 159 33.06 -1.03 -31.59
N LEU A 160 31.84 -1.52 -31.78
CA LEU A 160 31.58 -2.97 -31.89
C LEU A 160 32.00 -3.55 -33.25
N VAL A 161 31.96 -2.75 -34.32
CA VAL A 161 32.36 -3.18 -35.67
C VAL A 161 33.88 -3.32 -35.76
N GLU A 162 34.65 -2.38 -35.18
CA GLU A 162 36.11 -2.45 -35.17
C GLU A 162 36.68 -3.62 -34.33
N ILE A 163 36.07 -3.95 -33.20
CA ILE A 163 36.48 -5.11 -32.38
C ILE A 163 36.24 -6.42 -33.14
N SER A 164 35.17 -6.51 -33.94
CA SER A 164 34.90 -7.69 -34.77
C SER A 164 35.84 -7.81 -35.98
N ALA A 165 36.21 -6.68 -36.60
CA ALA A 165 37.11 -6.63 -37.74
C ALA A 165 38.58 -6.94 -37.37
N THR A 166 39.03 -6.47 -36.21
CA THR A 166 40.37 -6.76 -35.69
C THR A 166 40.52 -8.21 -35.23
N LYS A 167 39.45 -8.81 -34.66
CA LYS A 167 39.44 -10.24 -34.30
C LYS A 167 39.44 -11.17 -35.52
N LYS A 168 38.76 -10.79 -36.62
CA LYS A 168 38.82 -11.53 -37.90
C LYS A 168 40.18 -11.45 -38.58
N LYS A 169 40.83 -10.29 -38.62
CA LYS A 169 42.18 -10.15 -39.22
C LYS A 169 43.25 -10.98 -38.51
N LYS A 170 43.17 -11.13 -37.19
CA LYS A 170 44.15 -11.90 -36.39
C LYS A 170 44.03 -13.43 -36.55
N VAL A 171 42.88 -13.93 -37.02
CA VAL A 171 42.67 -15.36 -37.29
C VAL A 171 43.19 -15.75 -38.69
N VAL A 172 43.22 -14.82 -39.65
CA VAL A 172 43.66 -15.10 -41.04
C VAL A 172 45.19 -14.96 -41.21
N SER A 173 45.90 -14.28 -40.31
CA SER A 173 47.36 -14.14 -40.37
C SER A 173 48.16 -15.23 -39.64
N ASN A 174 47.49 -16.25 -39.09
CA ASN A 174 48.10 -17.36 -38.35
C ASN A 174 47.94 -18.73 -39.07
N LEU A 175 47.73 -18.71 -40.39
CA LEU A 175 47.76 -19.89 -41.27
C LEU A 175 48.91 -19.77 -42.27
#